data_AF-A0A7V9KMG7-F1
#
_entry.id   AF-A0A7V9KMG7-F1
#
_cell.length_a   1.000
_cell.length_b   1.000
_cell.length_c   1.000
_cell.angle_alpha   90.00
_cell.angle_beta   90.00
_cell.angle_gamma   90.00
#
_symmetry.space_group_name_H-M   'P 1'
#
loop_
_entity.id
_entity.type
_entity.pdbx_description
1 polymer ?
#
loop_
_entity_poly.entity_id
_entity_poly.type
_entity_poly.pdbx_seq_one_letter_code
_entity_poly.pdbx_strand_id
1 'polypeptide(L)'
;MPSQFFSGQVHLLLKRCLTLIQRLNALQHLPTELEPHVSELNITLNRIKVAIENLLNDPDFASPLLLVNQFDAYKRLAELLNTFEWHPLGLLDHYNDRDLLFYRFSKLFCEQIQYPYQPPLLSAHSNEYFSSVPPTNLISVPLAEDTHLLALPDFVHELGHLIYHHIWKKLLAQFMPSLQKYINDQKLSTASQAAKSYEDKLQLLEQSWLQRYAIEFFCDVFASYVVGAAYGWSHLRLVLATQTDLYHPSFGDTATHPADEARMRIILLTLEQMGYEDAAVALRGRWDALTSILVAKADGEYHFCYPDALLERFCELVTKVCRELDLIPFFDQPTDEHNLPRLIQQAWDQFHANPATYAHWETTKVASLKSLLSTG
;
A
#
# COMPACT_ATOMS: atom_id res chain seq x y z
N MET A 1 13.72 28.91 -30.15
CA MET A 1 14.64 28.66 -29.01
C MET A 1 14.01 27.71 -27.98
N PRO A 2 12.79 27.95 -27.44
CA PRO A 2 12.13 26.98 -26.54
C PRO A 2 11.87 25.61 -27.20
N SER A 3 11.50 25.60 -28.49
CA SER A 3 11.25 24.39 -29.27
C SER A 3 12.47 23.47 -29.44
N GLN A 4 13.66 24.03 -29.66
CA GLN A 4 14.89 23.26 -29.81
C GLN A 4 15.34 22.65 -28.48
N PHE A 5 15.25 23.41 -27.38
CA PHE A 5 15.56 22.87 -26.05
C PHE A 5 14.61 21.72 -25.69
N PHE A 6 13.30 21.93 -25.88
CA PHE A 6 12.30 20.90 -25.60
C PHE A 6 12.52 19.64 -26.47
N SER A 7 12.73 19.80 -27.77
CA SER A 7 13.11 18.69 -28.66
C SER A 7 14.34 17.92 -28.16
N GLY A 8 15.38 18.64 -27.73
CA GLY A 8 16.57 18.04 -27.13
C GLY A 8 16.26 17.20 -25.88
N GLN A 9 15.35 17.66 -25.02
CA GLN A 9 14.91 16.91 -23.83
C GLN A 9 14.16 15.62 -24.21
N VAL A 10 13.27 15.65 -25.20
CA VAL A 10 12.55 14.45 -25.65
C VAL A 10 13.51 13.43 -26.27
N HIS A 11 14.49 13.88 -27.07
CA HIS A 11 15.54 13.00 -27.59
C HIS A 11 16.42 12.40 -26.48
N LEU A 12 16.76 13.18 -25.45
CA LEU A 12 17.50 12.68 -24.30
C LEU A 12 16.70 11.60 -23.54
N LEU A 13 15.39 11.81 -23.38
CA LEU A 13 14.50 10.84 -22.76
C LEU A 13 14.43 9.53 -23.56
N LEU A 14 14.35 9.60 -24.89
CA LEU A 14 14.41 8.41 -25.76
C LEU A 14 15.73 7.66 -25.59
N LYS A 15 16.87 8.38 -25.62
CA LYS A 15 18.19 7.78 -25.40
C LYS A 15 18.26 7.08 -24.04
N ARG A 16 17.76 7.72 -22.99
CA ARG A 16 17.72 7.14 -21.64
C ARG A 16 16.88 5.86 -21.63
N CYS A 17 15.68 5.88 -22.21
CA CYS A 17 14.82 4.69 -22.32
C CYS A 17 15.52 3.52 -23.04
N LEU A 18 16.19 3.79 -24.15
CA LEU A 18 16.98 2.78 -24.87
C LEU A 18 18.11 2.20 -24.02
N THR A 19 18.81 3.04 -23.26
CA THR A 19 19.85 2.59 -22.31
C THR A 19 19.27 1.66 -21.24
N LEU A 20 18.08 1.97 -20.70
CA LEU A 20 17.43 1.11 -19.69
C LEU A 20 17.03 -0.24 -20.26
N ILE A 21 16.47 -0.27 -21.48
CA ILE A 21 16.16 -1.51 -22.20
C ILE A 21 17.43 -2.34 -22.41
N GLN A 22 18.52 -1.70 -22.86
CA GLN A 22 19.80 -2.39 -23.04
C GLN A 22 20.32 -2.96 -21.73
N ARG A 23 20.25 -2.19 -20.63
CA ARG A 23 20.71 -2.62 -19.30
C ARG A 23 19.92 -3.81 -18.80
N LEU A 24 18.58 -3.76 -18.90
CA LEU A 24 17.70 -4.87 -18.52
C LEU A 24 18.05 -6.16 -19.27
N ASN A 25 18.26 -6.06 -20.59
CA ASN A 25 18.64 -7.22 -21.42
C ASN A 25 20.08 -7.71 -21.16
N ALA A 26 20.92 -6.89 -20.53
CA ALA A 26 22.28 -7.25 -20.14
C ALA A 26 22.36 -7.85 -18.74
N LEU A 27 21.26 -7.84 -17.96
CA LEU A 27 21.24 -8.49 -16.65
C LEU A 27 21.43 -9.99 -16.83
N GLN A 28 22.51 -10.50 -16.26
CA GLN A 28 22.84 -11.93 -16.22
C GLN A 28 22.62 -12.44 -14.79
N HIS A 29 22.38 -13.74 -14.64
CA HIS A 29 22.31 -14.42 -13.34
C HIS A 29 21.11 -14.07 -12.43
N LEU A 30 20.05 -13.46 -12.97
CA LEU A 30 18.79 -13.37 -12.22
C LEU A 30 18.17 -14.77 -12.04
N PRO A 31 17.55 -15.05 -10.87
CA PRO A 31 16.76 -16.27 -10.69
C PRO A 31 15.65 -16.36 -11.74
N THR A 32 15.43 -17.57 -12.28
CA THR A 32 14.40 -17.82 -13.31
C THR A 32 12.99 -17.49 -12.83
N GLU A 33 12.76 -17.53 -11.52
CA GLU A 33 11.51 -17.11 -10.88
C GLU A 33 11.13 -15.64 -11.17
N LEU A 34 12.12 -14.79 -11.50
CA LEU A 34 11.90 -13.38 -11.81
C LEU A 34 11.63 -13.10 -13.29
N GLU A 35 11.66 -14.12 -14.16
CA GLU A 35 11.39 -13.96 -15.59
C GLU A 35 10.08 -13.22 -15.90
N PRO A 36 8.96 -13.47 -15.20
CA PRO A 36 7.73 -12.71 -15.42
C PRO A 36 7.90 -11.20 -15.17
N HIS A 37 8.66 -10.81 -14.13
CA HIS A 37 8.93 -9.39 -13.84
C HIS A 37 9.83 -8.75 -14.89
N VAL A 38 10.88 -9.45 -15.32
CA VAL A 38 11.79 -8.98 -16.38
C VAL A 38 11.02 -8.81 -17.69
N SER A 39 10.13 -9.75 -18.01
CA SER A 39 9.29 -9.70 -19.21
C SER A 39 8.34 -8.50 -19.18
N GLU A 40 7.60 -8.29 -18.09
CA GLU A 40 6.66 -7.17 -17.96
C GLU A 40 7.39 -5.81 -18.00
N LEU A 41 8.55 -5.73 -17.36
CA LEU A 41 9.40 -4.54 -17.40
C LEU A 41 9.86 -4.24 -18.83
N ASN A 42 10.30 -5.26 -19.58
CA ASN A 42 10.68 -5.12 -20.98
C ASN A 42 9.50 -4.66 -21.85
N ILE A 43 8.30 -5.24 -21.67
CA ILE A 43 7.09 -4.82 -22.39
C ILE A 43 6.80 -3.35 -22.10
N THR A 44 6.85 -2.94 -20.83
CA THR A 44 6.52 -1.58 -20.43
C THR A 44 7.55 -0.56 -20.91
N LEU A 45 8.84 -0.83 -20.79
CA LEU A 45 9.88 0.06 -21.33
C LEU A 45 9.75 0.23 -22.85
N ASN A 46 9.42 -0.84 -23.58
CA ASN A 46 9.16 -0.74 -25.02
C ASN A 46 7.91 0.09 -25.34
N ARG A 47 6.84 0.00 -24.54
CA ARG A 47 5.67 0.89 -24.68
C ARG A 47 6.03 2.36 -24.44
N ILE A 48 6.84 2.65 -23.43
CA ILE A 48 7.33 4.01 -23.14
C ILE A 48 8.18 4.52 -24.31
N LYS A 49 9.10 3.70 -24.82
CA LYS A 49 9.90 4.02 -26.01
C LYS A 49 9.01 4.42 -27.19
N VAL A 50 8.02 3.60 -27.53
CA VAL A 50 7.07 3.89 -28.63
C VAL A 50 6.30 5.19 -28.38
N ALA A 51 5.87 5.45 -27.15
CA ALA A 51 5.19 6.71 -26.82
C ALA A 51 6.09 7.95 -26.99
N ILE A 52 7.38 7.85 -26.63
CA ILE A 52 8.36 8.92 -26.87
C ILE A 52 8.61 9.10 -28.37
N GLU A 53 8.76 8.01 -29.12
CA GLU A 53 8.91 8.06 -30.59
C GLU A 53 7.69 8.70 -31.26
N ASN A 54 6.48 8.37 -30.81
CA ASN A 54 5.25 9.00 -31.31
C ASN A 54 5.21 10.50 -31.03
N LEU A 55 5.66 10.93 -29.84
CA LEU A 55 5.75 12.36 -29.53
C LEU A 55 6.76 13.08 -30.44
N LEU A 56 7.91 12.46 -30.73
CA LEU A 56 8.92 13.03 -31.63
C LEU A 56 8.48 13.07 -33.10
N ASN A 57 7.69 12.08 -33.52
CA ASN A 57 7.21 11.93 -34.88
C ASN A 57 5.87 12.65 -35.14
N ASP A 58 5.30 13.31 -34.12
CA ASP A 58 4.11 14.15 -34.28
C ASP A 58 4.43 15.28 -35.28
N PRO A 59 3.66 15.43 -36.39
CA PRO A 59 3.91 16.47 -37.37
C PRO A 59 3.83 17.89 -36.79
N ASP A 60 3.09 18.07 -35.69
CA ASP A 60 2.96 19.33 -34.96
C ASP A 60 3.95 19.41 -33.77
N PHE A 61 4.96 18.54 -33.70
CA PHE A 61 5.94 18.54 -32.63
C PHE A 61 6.64 19.89 -32.49
N ALA A 62 6.66 20.40 -31.26
CA ALA A 62 7.17 21.72 -30.89
C ALA A 62 6.44 22.92 -31.55
N SER A 63 5.24 22.70 -32.09
CA SER A 63 4.32 23.77 -32.49
C SER A 63 3.93 24.60 -31.26
N PRO A 64 4.03 25.93 -31.31
CA PRO A 64 3.66 26.79 -30.18
C PRO A 64 2.23 26.58 -29.66
N LEU A 65 1.30 26.16 -30.53
CA LEU A 65 -0.10 25.94 -30.19
C LEU A 65 -0.32 24.67 -29.36
N LEU A 66 0.54 23.66 -29.50
CA LEU A 66 0.41 22.36 -28.82
C LEU A 66 1.49 22.13 -27.76
N LEU A 67 2.42 23.07 -27.59
CA LEU A 67 3.61 22.90 -26.76
C LEU A 67 3.27 22.54 -25.30
N VAL A 68 2.18 23.07 -24.73
CA VAL A 68 1.75 22.74 -23.36
C VAL A 68 1.35 21.26 -23.25
N ASN A 69 0.52 20.76 -24.16
CA ASN A 69 0.08 19.37 -24.17
C ASN A 69 1.26 18.41 -24.39
N GLN A 70 2.18 18.78 -25.29
CA GLN A 70 3.40 18.02 -25.56
C GLN A 70 4.33 18.00 -24.35
N PHE A 71 4.46 19.13 -23.64
CA PHE A 71 5.24 19.23 -22.41
C PHE A 71 4.66 18.36 -21.28
N ASP A 72 3.34 18.35 -21.12
CA ASP A 72 2.67 17.48 -20.15
C ASP A 72 2.86 15.99 -20.48
N ALA A 73 2.78 15.63 -21.77
CA ALA A 73 3.07 14.27 -22.23
C ALA A 73 4.53 13.87 -21.94
N TYR A 74 5.49 14.75 -22.25
CA TYR A 74 6.90 14.56 -21.92
C TYR A 74 7.09 14.36 -20.41
N LYS A 75 6.48 15.21 -19.58
CA LYS A 75 6.64 15.16 -18.12
C LYS A 75 6.14 13.82 -17.56
N ARG A 76 4.97 13.36 -18.01
CA ARG A 76 4.41 12.04 -17.62
C ARG A 76 5.31 10.88 -18.05
N LEU A 77 5.83 10.91 -19.28
CA LEU A 77 6.75 9.88 -19.78
C LEU A 77 8.08 9.88 -19.00
N ALA A 78 8.59 11.06 -18.65
CA ALA A 78 9.80 11.19 -17.84
C ALA A 78 9.60 10.69 -16.40
N GLU A 79 8.50 11.05 -15.75
CA GLU A 79 8.12 10.55 -14.41
C GLU A 79 7.97 9.02 -14.42
N LEU A 80 7.30 8.47 -15.42
CA LEU A 80 7.14 7.02 -15.56
C LEU A 80 8.49 6.32 -15.78
N LEU A 81 9.33 6.84 -16.68
CA LEU A 81 10.66 6.26 -16.92
C LEU A 81 11.55 6.31 -15.68
N ASN A 82 11.54 7.43 -14.94
CA ASN A 82 12.27 7.56 -13.67
C ASN A 82 11.79 6.52 -12.64
N THR A 83 10.48 6.28 -12.55
CA THR A 83 9.91 5.27 -11.64
C THR A 83 10.47 3.88 -11.95
N PHE A 84 10.52 3.51 -13.22
CA PHE A 84 11.07 2.21 -13.65
C PHE A 84 12.58 2.09 -13.46
N GLU A 85 13.32 3.18 -13.68
CA GLU A 85 14.76 3.23 -13.48
C GLU A 85 15.15 3.09 -12.01
N TRP A 86 14.52 3.88 -11.13
CA TRP A 86 14.89 3.97 -9.73
C TRP A 86 14.41 2.78 -8.91
N HIS A 87 13.29 2.15 -9.29
CA HIS A 87 12.71 1.06 -8.52
C HIS A 87 13.04 -0.32 -9.11
N PRO A 88 12.25 -0.91 -10.04
CA PRO A 88 12.45 -2.30 -10.42
C PRO A 88 13.80 -2.54 -11.12
N LEU A 89 14.27 -1.65 -11.99
CA LEU A 89 15.55 -1.86 -12.67
C LEU A 89 16.74 -1.70 -11.70
N GLY A 90 16.72 -0.68 -10.85
CA GLY A 90 17.74 -0.50 -9.81
C GLY A 90 17.82 -1.69 -8.85
N LEU A 91 16.66 -2.23 -8.45
CA LEU A 91 16.58 -3.45 -7.64
C LEU A 91 17.14 -4.66 -8.39
N LEU A 92 16.72 -4.91 -9.64
CA LEU A 92 17.19 -6.08 -10.40
C LEU A 92 18.70 -6.04 -10.67
N ASP A 93 19.29 -4.85 -10.86
CA ASP A 93 20.73 -4.67 -11.06
C ASP A 93 21.56 -5.00 -9.79
N HIS A 94 20.93 -4.95 -8.62
CA HIS A 94 21.55 -5.20 -7.31
C HIS A 94 20.88 -6.34 -6.53
N TYR A 95 20.14 -7.19 -7.24
CA TYR A 95 19.34 -8.25 -6.64
C TYR A 95 20.22 -9.28 -5.94
N ASN A 96 19.86 -9.66 -4.72
CA ASN A 96 20.64 -10.59 -3.91
C ASN A 96 19.77 -11.66 -3.23
N ASP A 97 20.42 -12.56 -2.49
CA ASP A 97 19.76 -13.71 -1.86
C ASP A 97 18.69 -13.33 -0.83
N ARG A 98 18.81 -12.16 -0.18
CA ARG A 98 17.78 -11.68 0.76
C ARG A 98 16.53 -11.22 0.02
N ASP A 99 16.71 -10.51 -1.10
CA ASP A 99 15.60 -10.12 -1.96
C ASP A 99 14.88 -11.37 -2.49
N LEU A 100 15.63 -12.40 -2.91
CA LEU A 100 15.07 -13.68 -3.36
C LEU A 100 14.30 -14.40 -2.26
N LEU A 101 14.86 -14.48 -1.05
CA LEU A 101 14.19 -15.11 0.09
C LEU A 101 12.83 -14.45 0.38
N PHE A 102 12.79 -13.11 0.40
CA PHE A 102 11.55 -12.37 0.60
C PHE A 102 10.58 -12.50 -0.56
N TYR A 103 11.08 -12.55 -1.80
CA TYR A 103 10.25 -12.82 -2.96
C TYR A 103 9.57 -14.18 -2.85
N ARG A 104 10.29 -15.22 -2.44
CA ARG A 104 9.71 -16.56 -2.23
C ARG A 104 8.72 -16.60 -1.07
N PHE A 105 8.99 -15.88 0.01
CA PHE A 105 8.01 -15.67 1.09
C PHE A 105 6.73 -15.03 0.55
N SER A 106 6.86 -13.91 -0.18
CA SER A 106 5.74 -13.18 -0.80
C SER A 106 4.95 -14.07 -1.75
N LYS A 107 5.63 -14.83 -2.60
CA LYS A 107 5.00 -15.79 -3.52
C LYS A 107 4.20 -16.85 -2.78
N LEU A 108 4.80 -17.51 -1.78
CA LEU A 108 4.10 -18.51 -0.96
C LEU A 108 2.89 -17.89 -0.23
N PHE A 109 3.05 -16.69 0.32
CA PHE A 109 1.97 -15.98 1.00
C PHE A 109 0.82 -15.68 0.04
N CYS A 110 1.13 -15.10 -1.13
CA CYS A 110 0.17 -14.81 -2.18
C CYS A 110 -0.58 -16.06 -2.65
N GLU A 111 0.11 -17.19 -2.82
CA GLU A 111 -0.51 -18.48 -3.16
C GLU A 111 -1.50 -18.94 -2.07
N GLN A 112 -1.12 -18.84 -0.79
CA GLN A 112 -1.92 -19.28 0.35
C GLN A 112 -3.17 -18.43 0.60
N ILE A 113 -3.14 -17.13 0.25
CA ILE A 113 -4.31 -16.24 0.38
C ILE A 113 -5.15 -16.15 -0.89
N GLN A 114 -4.81 -16.89 -1.95
CA GLN A 114 -5.39 -16.77 -3.30
C GLN A 114 -5.31 -15.33 -3.84
N TYR A 115 -4.14 -14.72 -3.71
CA TYR A 115 -3.88 -13.37 -4.21
C TYR A 115 -4.13 -13.30 -5.73
N PRO A 116 -4.95 -12.35 -6.23
CA PRO A 116 -5.48 -12.39 -7.59
C PRO A 116 -4.50 -11.93 -8.68
N TYR A 117 -3.29 -11.49 -8.31
CA TYR A 117 -2.30 -10.93 -9.23
C TYR A 117 -0.95 -11.64 -9.09
N GLN A 118 -0.02 -11.28 -9.98
CA GLN A 118 1.37 -11.74 -9.87
C GLN A 118 1.97 -11.25 -8.54
N PRO A 119 2.65 -12.12 -7.75
CA PRO A 119 3.37 -11.70 -6.56
C PRO A 119 4.32 -10.54 -6.87
N PRO A 120 4.44 -9.54 -5.99
CA PRO A 120 5.29 -8.37 -6.26
C PRO A 120 6.76 -8.71 -6.29
N LEU A 121 7.54 -7.84 -6.93
CA LEU A 121 8.99 -7.82 -6.79
C LEU A 121 9.33 -7.22 -5.41
N LEU A 122 10.29 -7.83 -4.70
CA LEU A 122 10.64 -7.45 -3.33
C LEU A 122 12.06 -6.89 -3.26
N SER A 123 12.22 -5.75 -2.60
CA SER A 123 13.50 -5.21 -2.13
C SER A 123 13.60 -5.42 -0.62
N ALA A 124 14.63 -6.10 -0.13
CA ALA A 124 14.89 -6.31 1.30
C ALA A 124 15.91 -5.30 1.88
N HIS A 125 15.92 -4.08 1.34
CA HIS A 125 16.92 -3.04 1.68
C HIS A 125 16.33 -1.62 1.70
N SER A 126 15.06 -1.46 2.08
CA SER A 126 14.45 -0.14 2.25
C SER A 126 15.15 0.66 3.35
N ASN A 127 15.39 1.95 3.09
CA ASN A 127 15.81 2.92 4.11
C ASN A 127 14.60 3.53 4.86
N GLU A 128 13.40 3.26 4.37
CA GLU A 128 12.13 3.68 4.96
C GLU A 128 11.43 2.46 5.57
N TYR A 129 10.28 2.68 6.22
CA TYR A 129 9.41 1.56 6.62
C TYR A 129 8.89 0.81 5.37
N PHE A 130 8.04 -0.21 5.57
CA PHE A 130 7.38 -0.89 4.46
C PHE A 130 6.73 0.13 3.50
N SER A 131 6.93 -0.08 2.21
CA SER A 131 6.33 0.77 1.18
C SER A 131 6.14 0.03 -0.12
N SER A 132 5.15 0.44 -0.89
CA SER A 132 4.85 -0.13 -2.20
C SER A 132 5.04 0.91 -3.31
N VAL A 133 5.40 0.42 -4.49
CA VAL A 133 5.39 1.17 -5.74
C VAL A 133 4.41 0.46 -6.68
N PRO A 134 3.09 0.73 -6.56
CA PRO A 134 2.08 -0.02 -7.29
C PRO A 134 2.22 -0.03 -8.82
N PRO A 135 2.60 1.09 -9.48
CA PRO A 135 2.81 1.08 -10.94
C PRO A 135 3.86 0.07 -11.42
N THR A 136 4.76 -0.39 -10.54
CA THR A 136 5.82 -1.35 -10.88
C THR A 136 5.67 -2.70 -10.20
N ASN A 137 4.54 -2.94 -9.51
CA ASN A 137 4.30 -4.15 -8.72
C ASN A 137 5.47 -4.50 -7.79
N LEU A 138 5.96 -3.50 -7.03
CA LEU A 138 7.13 -3.63 -6.16
C LEU A 138 6.77 -3.27 -4.71
N ILE A 139 7.34 -4.02 -3.77
CA ILE A 139 7.33 -3.70 -2.34
C ILE A 139 8.77 -3.58 -1.83
N SER A 140 9.04 -2.51 -1.10
CA SER A 140 10.28 -2.30 -0.36
C SER A 140 10.06 -2.68 1.09
N VAL A 141 10.93 -3.53 1.60
CA VAL A 141 10.92 -4.08 2.96
C VAL A 141 12.12 -3.53 3.72
N PRO A 142 11.94 -3.07 4.97
CA PRO A 142 13.03 -2.58 5.81
C PRO A 142 14.14 -3.62 5.99
N LEU A 143 15.36 -3.13 6.18
CA LEU A 143 16.51 -4.00 6.43
C LEU A 143 16.28 -4.89 7.67
N ALA A 144 16.66 -6.16 7.56
CA ALA A 144 16.59 -7.18 8.62
C ALA A 144 15.20 -7.72 8.97
N GLU A 145 14.13 -7.28 8.30
CA GLU A 145 12.80 -7.87 8.49
C GLU A 145 12.76 -9.35 8.04
N ASP A 146 13.77 -9.84 7.31
CA ASP A 146 13.91 -11.27 6.98
C ASP A 146 14.18 -12.15 8.22
N THR A 147 14.31 -11.51 9.38
CA THR A 147 14.56 -12.15 10.67
C THR A 147 13.45 -11.93 11.70
N HIS A 148 12.38 -11.22 11.34
CA HIS A 148 11.31 -10.85 12.27
C HIS A 148 9.92 -11.18 11.71
N LEU A 149 9.02 -11.64 12.58
CA LEU A 149 7.66 -12.03 12.22
C LEU A 149 6.62 -10.97 12.61
N LEU A 150 6.87 -10.17 13.66
CA LEU A 150 5.87 -9.21 14.18
C LEU A 150 5.57 -8.06 13.23
N ALA A 151 6.47 -7.71 12.31
CA ALA A 151 6.27 -6.62 11.34
C ALA A 151 5.66 -7.09 10.02
N LEU A 152 5.60 -8.40 9.78
CA LEU A 152 5.09 -8.96 8.52
C LEU A 152 3.63 -8.60 8.20
N PRO A 153 2.73 -8.29 9.17
CA PRO A 153 1.42 -7.75 8.82
C PRO A 153 1.50 -6.44 8.02
N ASP A 154 2.55 -5.63 8.17
CA ASP A 154 2.71 -4.38 7.41
C ASP A 154 3.13 -4.67 5.95
N PHE A 155 3.84 -5.77 5.68
CA PHE A 155 4.01 -6.26 4.30
C PHE A 155 2.65 -6.59 3.67
N VAL A 156 1.72 -7.16 4.45
CA VAL A 156 0.38 -7.47 3.97
C VAL A 156 -0.41 -6.19 3.70
N HIS A 157 -0.24 -5.14 4.50
CA HIS A 157 -0.78 -3.81 4.19
C HIS A 157 -0.31 -3.32 2.81
N GLU A 158 0.99 -3.45 2.52
CA GLU A 158 1.55 -3.05 1.22
C GLU A 158 1.04 -3.88 0.03
N LEU A 159 0.73 -5.16 0.23
CA LEU A 159 0.00 -5.95 -0.79
C LEU A 159 -1.37 -5.35 -1.10
N GLY A 160 -2.04 -4.77 -0.10
CA GLY A 160 -3.30 -4.04 -0.27
C GLY A 160 -3.19 -2.86 -1.25
N HIS A 161 -2.09 -2.11 -1.20
CA HIS A 161 -1.86 -0.98 -2.13
C HIS A 161 -1.79 -1.44 -3.59
N LEU A 162 -1.18 -2.61 -3.83
CA LEU A 162 -1.08 -3.21 -5.16
C LEU A 162 -2.46 -3.64 -5.68
N ILE A 163 -3.28 -4.31 -4.85
CA ILE A 163 -4.66 -4.64 -5.23
C ILE A 163 -5.45 -3.37 -5.51
N TYR A 164 -5.40 -2.39 -4.61
CA TYR A 164 -6.12 -1.12 -4.75
C TYR A 164 -5.80 -0.44 -6.08
N HIS A 165 -4.51 -0.43 -6.49
CA HIS A 165 -4.09 0.13 -7.76
C HIS A 165 -4.83 -0.45 -8.98
N HIS A 166 -5.21 -1.73 -8.95
CA HIS A 166 -5.98 -2.37 -10.02
C HIS A 166 -7.49 -2.09 -9.95
N ILE A 167 -8.05 -1.86 -8.76
CA ILE A 167 -9.50 -1.85 -8.56
C ILE A 167 -10.08 -0.52 -8.08
N TRP A 168 -9.25 0.48 -7.78
CA TRP A 168 -9.68 1.72 -7.12
C TRP A 168 -10.85 2.42 -7.82
N LYS A 169 -10.89 2.41 -9.16
CA LYS A 169 -11.99 3.01 -9.93
C LYS A 169 -13.33 2.35 -9.61
N LYS A 170 -13.37 1.01 -9.57
CA LYS A 170 -14.57 0.22 -9.26
C LYS A 170 -14.98 0.41 -7.80
N LEU A 171 -14.00 0.45 -6.89
CA LEU A 171 -14.24 0.65 -5.46
C LEU A 171 -14.80 2.06 -5.19
N LEU A 172 -14.10 3.10 -5.64
CA LEU A 172 -14.52 4.49 -5.44
C LEU A 172 -15.86 4.78 -6.11
N ALA A 173 -16.15 4.23 -7.29
CA ALA A 173 -17.46 4.40 -7.91
C ALA A 173 -18.62 3.87 -7.04
N GLN A 174 -18.40 2.78 -6.29
CA GLN A 174 -19.40 2.22 -5.37
C GLN A 174 -19.48 2.99 -4.04
N PHE A 175 -18.37 3.56 -3.58
CA PHE A 175 -18.34 4.32 -2.32
C PHE A 175 -18.77 5.79 -2.48
N MET A 176 -18.52 6.39 -3.64
CA MET A 176 -18.76 7.81 -3.92
C MET A 176 -20.16 8.30 -3.52
N PRO A 177 -21.27 7.56 -3.76
CA PRO A 177 -22.59 8.03 -3.34
C PRO A 177 -22.72 8.25 -1.83
N SER A 178 -22.08 7.39 -1.02
CA SER A 178 -22.09 7.51 0.44
C SER A 178 -21.28 8.73 0.90
N LEU A 179 -20.10 8.93 0.32
CA LEU A 179 -19.25 10.09 0.62
C LEU A 179 -19.94 11.40 0.21
N GLN A 180 -20.47 11.48 -1.02
CA GLN A 180 -21.15 12.68 -1.52
C GLN A 180 -22.39 13.02 -0.71
N LYS A 181 -23.17 12.01 -0.30
CA LYS A 181 -24.31 12.21 0.59
C LYS A 181 -23.84 12.85 1.90
N TYR A 182 -22.82 12.28 2.54
CA TYR A 182 -22.28 12.83 3.78
C TYR A 182 -21.79 14.28 3.62
N ILE A 183 -21.01 14.58 2.58
CA ILE A 183 -20.52 15.94 2.31
C ILE A 183 -21.68 16.93 2.09
N ASN A 184 -22.71 16.53 1.34
CA ASN A 184 -23.88 17.39 1.10
C ASN A 184 -24.72 17.61 2.37
N ASP A 185 -24.88 16.58 3.21
CA ASP A 185 -25.56 16.70 4.50
C ASP A 185 -24.82 17.69 5.41
N GLN A 186 -23.47 17.66 5.42
CA GLN A 186 -22.66 18.64 6.14
C GLN A 186 -22.87 20.07 5.61
N LYS A 187 -22.88 20.27 4.29
CA LYS A 187 -23.14 21.59 3.66
C LYS A 187 -24.50 22.17 4.06
N LEU A 188 -25.54 21.33 4.13
CA LEU A 188 -26.89 21.77 4.52
C LEU A 188 -26.95 22.15 6.01
N SER A 189 -26.26 21.40 6.87
CA SER A 189 -26.26 21.63 8.33
C SER A 189 -25.53 22.90 8.76
N THR A 190 -24.57 23.39 7.97
CA THR A 190 -23.75 24.57 8.29
C THR A 190 -24.12 25.83 7.51
N ALA A 191 -25.18 25.78 6.71
CA ALA A 191 -25.63 26.88 5.85
C ALA A 191 -25.93 28.21 6.58
N SER A 192 -26.02 28.21 7.93
CA SER A 192 -26.25 29.41 8.74
C SER A 192 -25.00 30.04 9.38
N GLN A 193 -23.82 29.40 9.34
CA GLN A 193 -22.60 29.90 10.01
C GLN A 193 -21.33 29.58 9.19
N ALA A 194 -20.67 30.64 8.67
CA ALA A 194 -19.34 30.66 8.01
C ALA A 194 -19.29 30.18 6.53
N ALA A 195 -19.08 31.09 5.57
CA ALA A 195 -17.80 31.63 5.08
C ALA A 195 -17.00 30.61 4.26
N LYS A 196 -16.51 31.04 3.08
CA LYS A 196 -15.75 30.26 2.07
C LYS A 196 -14.75 29.25 2.64
N SER A 197 -14.12 29.55 3.78
CA SER A 197 -13.22 28.66 4.49
C SER A 197 -13.82 27.30 4.87
N TYR A 198 -15.11 27.21 5.22
CA TYR A 198 -15.73 25.93 5.57
C TYR A 198 -15.97 25.05 4.32
N GLU A 199 -16.34 25.69 3.20
CA GLU A 199 -16.47 25.02 1.91
C GLU A 199 -15.11 24.47 1.43
N ASP A 200 -14.04 25.26 1.58
CA ASP A 200 -12.67 24.83 1.26
C ASP A 200 -12.26 23.61 2.12
N LYS A 201 -12.60 23.58 3.42
CA LYS A 201 -12.34 22.41 4.29
C LYS A 201 -13.13 21.16 3.85
N LEU A 202 -14.40 21.30 3.47
CA LEU A 202 -15.20 20.18 2.95
C LEU A 202 -14.66 19.64 1.63
N GLN A 203 -14.21 20.53 0.74
CA GLN A 203 -13.57 20.14 -0.50
C GLN A 203 -12.26 19.38 -0.24
N LEU A 204 -11.46 19.86 0.72
CA LEU A 204 -10.23 19.17 1.13
C LEU A 204 -10.54 17.80 1.74
N LEU A 205 -11.60 17.68 2.55
CA LEU A 205 -12.03 16.40 3.11
C LEU A 205 -12.44 15.41 2.03
N GLU A 206 -13.25 15.83 1.06
CA GLU A 206 -13.64 15.00 -0.08
C GLU A 206 -12.41 14.53 -0.87
N GLN A 207 -11.47 15.44 -1.16
CA GLN A 207 -10.21 15.10 -1.83
C GLN A 207 -9.37 14.12 -1.01
N SER A 208 -9.27 14.32 0.31
CA SER A 208 -8.49 13.45 1.20
C SER A 208 -9.04 12.04 1.22
N TRP A 209 -10.37 11.88 1.29
CA TRP A 209 -11.02 10.57 1.16
C TRP A 209 -10.72 9.90 -0.18
N LEU A 210 -10.89 10.63 -1.29
CA LEU A 210 -10.76 10.07 -2.64
C LEU A 210 -9.31 9.76 -3.05
N GLN A 211 -8.33 10.46 -2.50
CA GLN A 211 -6.93 10.36 -2.93
C GLN A 211 -6.03 9.64 -1.92
N ARG A 212 -6.39 9.62 -0.62
CA ARG A 212 -5.50 9.15 0.46
C ARG A 212 -6.20 8.21 1.43
N TYR A 213 -7.32 8.60 2.04
CA TYR A 213 -7.88 7.78 3.12
C TYR A 213 -8.48 6.48 2.60
N ALA A 214 -9.13 6.49 1.45
CA ALA A 214 -9.71 5.27 0.88
C ALA A 214 -8.66 4.20 0.54
N ILE A 215 -7.44 4.58 0.16
CA ILE A 215 -6.38 3.60 -0.11
C ILE A 215 -5.88 3.01 1.21
N GLU A 216 -5.55 3.84 2.20
CA GLU A 216 -5.07 3.37 3.51
C GLU A 216 -6.11 2.49 4.23
N PHE A 217 -7.36 2.93 4.26
CA PHE A 217 -8.45 2.14 4.83
C PHE A 217 -8.71 0.85 4.06
N PHE A 218 -8.50 0.83 2.74
CA PHE A 218 -8.60 -0.41 1.97
C PHE A 218 -7.51 -1.39 2.42
N CYS A 219 -6.29 -0.91 2.53
CA CYS A 219 -5.14 -1.71 2.95
C CYS A 219 -5.29 -2.21 4.39
N ASP A 220 -5.83 -1.39 5.29
CA ASP A 220 -6.12 -1.75 6.68
C ASP A 220 -7.16 -2.87 6.79
N VAL A 221 -8.26 -2.75 6.03
CA VAL A 221 -9.31 -3.79 5.97
C VAL A 221 -8.75 -5.05 5.31
N PHE A 222 -8.02 -4.92 4.20
CA PHE A 222 -7.41 -6.05 3.51
C PHE A 222 -6.47 -6.85 4.42
N ALA A 223 -5.54 -6.18 5.09
CA ALA A 223 -4.59 -6.85 5.97
C ALA A 223 -5.29 -7.53 7.15
N SER A 224 -6.24 -6.86 7.80
CA SER A 224 -7.09 -7.46 8.84
C SER A 224 -7.88 -8.67 8.31
N TYR A 225 -8.34 -8.61 7.06
CA TYR A 225 -9.09 -9.68 6.42
C TYR A 225 -8.26 -10.96 6.23
N VAL A 226 -7.00 -10.84 5.79
CA VAL A 226 -6.18 -12.01 5.46
C VAL A 226 -5.32 -12.53 6.62
N VAL A 227 -4.88 -11.67 7.57
CA VAL A 227 -4.07 -12.09 8.73
C VAL A 227 -4.73 -11.87 10.09
N GLY A 228 -5.99 -11.43 10.12
CA GLY A 228 -6.75 -11.28 11.36
C GLY A 228 -6.18 -10.19 12.28
N ALA A 229 -6.22 -10.44 13.59
CA ALA A 229 -5.84 -9.46 14.60
C ALA A 229 -4.34 -9.13 14.60
N ALA A 230 -3.50 -9.97 14.00
CA ALA A 230 -2.07 -9.72 13.83
C ALA A 230 -1.78 -8.34 13.21
N TYR A 231 -2.60 -7.90 12.25
CA TYR A 231 -2.43 -6.57 11.65
C TYR A 231 -2.71 -5.45 12.65
N GLY A 232 -3.80 -5.55 13.41
CA GLY A 232 -4.11 -4.58 14.45
C GLY A 232 -3.02 -4.48 15.53
N TRP A 233 -2.40 -5.61 15.89
CA TRP A 233 -1.25 -5.61 16.79
C TRP A 233 -0.01 -4.95 16.19
N SER A 234 0.26 -5.17 14.89
CA SER A 234 1.34 -4.49 14.17
C SER A 234 1.13 -2.98 14.13
N HIS A 235 -0.10 -2.54 13.80
CA HIS A 235 -0.47 -1.12 13.80
C HIS A 235 -0.26 -0.50 15.19
N LEU A 236 -0.69 -1.17 16.26
CA LEU A 236 -0.45 -0.71 17.63
C LEU A 236 1.05 -0.56 17.95
N ARG A 237 1.89 -1.52 17.53
CA ARG A 237 3.34 -1.46 17.68
C ARG A 237 3.95 -0.30 16.91
N LEU A 238 3.48 -0.04 15.68
CA LEU A 238 3.95 1.06 14.85
C LEU A 238 3.63 2.41 15.50
N VAL A 239 2.39 2.59 15.96
CA VAL A 239 1.94 3.81 16.66
C VAL A 239 2.81 4.07 17.89
N LEU A 240 3.08 3.03 18.70
CA LEU A 240 3.97 3.11 19.87
C LEU A 240 5.38 3.61 19.54
N ALA A 241 5.88 3.28 18.34
CA ALA A 241 7.25 3.62 17.93
C ALA A 241 7.37 4.99 17.25
N THR A 242 6.28 5.50 16.67
CA THR A 242 6.38 6.61 15.69
C THR A 242 5.47 7.79 15.96
N GLN A 243 4.37 7.63 16.71
CA GLN A 243 3.30 8.64 16.73
C GLN A 243 3.19 9.39 18.05
N THR A 244 2.93 10.69 17.93
CA THR A 244 2.66 11.57 19.08
C THR A 244 1.22 12.10 19.11
N ASP A 245 0.50 12.05 17.98
CA ASP A 245 -0.89 12.52 17.87
C ASP A 245 -1.73 11.52 17.08
N LEU A 246 -2.62 10.81 17.78
CA LEU A 246 -3.45 9.74 17.22
C LEU A 246 -4.63 10.26 16.39
N TYR A 247 -4.98 11.54 16.54
CA TYR A 247 -6.18 12.14 15.96
C TYR A 247 -5.86 13.07 14.78
N HIS A 248 -4.58 13.25 14.43
CA HIS A 248 -4.16 14.00 13.26
C HIS A 248 -4.15 13.12 12.00
N PRO A 249 -4.60 13.60 10.82
CA PRO A 249 -5.14 14.93 10.55
C PRO A 249 -6.60 15.12 10.98
N SER A 250 -6.92 16.35 11.37
CA SER A 250 -8.28 16.81 11.65
C SER A 250 -8.85 17.66 10.50
N PHE A 251 -10.02 18.28 10.71
CA PHE A 251 -10.79 18.94 9.67
C PHE A 251 -10.13 20.21 9.14
N GLY A 252 -9.64 20.12 7.90
CA GLY A 252 -8.90 21.20 7.23
C GLY A 252 -7.39 20.99 7.21
N ASP A 253 -6.89 19.94 7.87
CA ASP A 253 -5.48 19.56 7.82
C ASP A 253 -5.16 18.75 6.56
N THR A 254 -3.89 18.80 6.15
CA THR A 254 -3.35 17.95 5.11
C THR A 254 -2.38 16.94 5.71
N ALA A 255 -2.61 15.65 5.49
CA ALA A 255 -1.61 14.61 5.77
C ALA A 255 -1.56 13.57 4.66
N THR A 256 -0.50 12.78 4.64
CA THR A 256 -0.32 11.69 3.67
C THR A 256 -1.21 10.49 3.96
N HIS A 257 -1.62 10.30 5.22
CA HIS A 257 -2.43 9.19 5.70
C HIS A 257 -3.59 9.69 6.60
N PRO A 258 -4.66 8.89 6.80
CA PRO A 258 -5.68 9.19 7.80
C PRO A 258 -5.13 9.02 9.22
N ALA A 259 -5.86 9.54 10.20
CA ALA A 259 -5.49 9.45 11.60
C ALA A 259 -5.43 8.00 12.10
N ASP A 260 -4.41 7.68 12.91
CA ASP A 260 -4.18 6.34 13.42
C ASP A 260 -5.35 5.79 14.24
N GLU A 261 -6.10 6.67 14.92
CA GLU A 261 -7.33 6.28 15.60
C GLU A 261 -8.43 5.81 14.63
N ALA A 262 -8.60 6.47 13.48
CA ALA A 262 -9.56 6.06 12.47
C ALA A 262 -9.14 4.73 11.81
N ARG A 263 -7.82 4.56 11.61
CA ARG A 263 -7.24 3.30 11.12
C ARG A 263 -7.51 2.15 12.11
N MET A 264 -7.25 2.36 13.40
CA MET A 264 -7.57 1.35 14.41
C MET A 264 -9.08 1.04 14.46
N ARG A 265 -9.95 2.05 14.35
CA ARG A 265 -11.40 1.82 14.28
C ARG A 265 -11.80 0.93 13.11
N ILE A 266 -11.28 1.17 11.91
CA ILE A 266 -11.66 0.34 10.75
C ILE A 266 -11.08 -1.08 10.82
N ILE A 267 -9.90 -1.25 11.44
CA ILE A 267 -9.34 -2.57 11.75
C ILE A 267 -10.29 -3.34 12.69
N LEU A 268 -10.73 -2.71 13.79
CA LEU A 268 -11.66 -3.31 14.74
C LEU A 268 -13.01 -3.66 14.10
N LEU A 269 -13.58 -2.76 13.29
CA LEU A 269 -14.80 -3.02 12.51
C LEU A 269 -14.64 -4.24 11.59
N THR A 270 -13.47 -4.40 10.97
CA THR A 270 -13.19 -5.54 10.09
C THR A 270 -13.18 -6.85 10.89
N LEU A 271 -12.49 -6.89 12.03
CA LEU A 271 -12.45 -8.06 12.90
C LEU A 271 -13.85 -8.44 13.40
N GLU A 272 -14.64 -7.47 13.83
CA GLU A 272 -16.03 -7.66 14.28
C GLU A 272 -16.90 -8.20 13.12
N GLN A 273 -16.79 -7.62 11.93
CA GLN A 273 -17.53 -8.08 10.74
C GLN A 273 -17.15 -9.52 10.31
N MET A 274 -15.92 -9.95 10.61
CA MET A 274 -15.45 -11.31 10.36
C MET A 274 -15.81 -12.30 11.48
N GLY A 275 -16.46 -11.84 12.57
CA GLY A 275 -16.82 -12.67 13.72
C GLY A 275 -15.65 -12.93 14.69
N TYR A 276 -14.60 -12.11 14.66
CA TYR A 276 -13.43 -12.20 15.55
C TYR A 276 -13.59 -11.30 16.78
N GLU A 277 -14.75 -11.38 17.43
CA GLU A 277 -15.17 -10.48 18.52
C GLU A 277 -14.21 -10.48 19.71
N ASP A 278 -13.77 -11.66 20.18
CA ASP A 278 -12.83 -11.76 21.31
C ASP A 278 -11.49 -11.08 21.00
N ALA A 279 -11.00 -11.23 19.77
CA ALA A 279 -9.76 -10.60 19.33
C ALA A 279 -9.91 -9.08 19.18
N ALA A 280 -11.06 -8.62 18.66
CA ALA A 280 -11.38 -7.20 18.58
C ALA A 280 -11.47 -6.56 19.97
N VAL A 281 -12.12 -7.24 20.94
CA VAL A 281 -12.20 -6.79 22.34
C VAL A 281 -10.81 -6.71 22.97
N ALA A 282 -9.96 -7.73 22.77
CA ALA A 282 -8.60 -7.74 23.28
C ALA A 282 -7.76 -6.59 22.71
N LEU A 283 -7.83 -6.37 21.39
CA LEU A 283 -7.14 -5.29 20.71
C LEU A 283 -7.63 -3.91 21.16
N ARG A 284 -8.96 -3.72 21.23
CA ARG A 284 -9.59 -2.48 21.71
C ARG A 284 -9.14 -2.14 23.13
N GLY A 285 -9.11 -3.12 24.03
CA GLY A 285 -8.63 -2.91 25.41
C GLY A 285 -7.17 -2.44 25.48
N ARG A 286 -6.31 -2.89 24.56
CA ARG A 286 -4.91 -2.41 24.48
C ARG A 286 -4.79 -1.04 23.83
N TRP A 287 -5.61 -0.77 22.81
CA TRP A 287 -5.72 0.55 22.21
C TRP A 287 -6.17 1.60 23.25
N ASP A 288 -7.23 1.32 24.01
CA ASP A 288 -7.75 2.21 25.05
C ASP A 288 -6.73 2.48 26.17
N ALA A 289 -5.92 1.47 26.50
CA ALA A 289 -4.81 1.64 27.44
C ALA A 289 -3.74 2.59 26.88
N LEU A 290 -3.40 2.47 25.58
CA LEU A 290 -2.44 3.36 24.93
C LEU A 290 -2.96 4.80 24.85
N THR A 291 -4.19 5.00 24.38
CA THR A 291 -4.78 6.35 24.27
C THR A 291 -4.83 7.05 25.63
N SER A 292 -5.10 6.30 26.70
CA SER A 292 -5.07 6.79 28.08
C SER A 292 -3.67 7.23 28.52
N ILE A 293 -2.62 6.49 28.15
CA ILE A 293 -1.21 6.85 28.46
C ILE A 293 -0.80 8.12 27.74
N LEU A 294 -1.16 8.25 26.46
CA LEU A 294 -0.83 9.41 25.64
C LEU A 294 -1.68 10.64 25.99
N VAL A 295 -2.74 10.48 26.81
CA VAL A 295 -3.74 11.52 27.08
C VAL A 295 -4.31 12.08 25.76
N ALA A 296 -4.37 11.22 24.74
CA ALA A 296 -4.79 11.60 23.41
C ALA A 296 -6.30 11.88 23.42
N LYS A 297 -6.72 12.96 22.77
CA LYS A 297 -8.14 13.32 22.63
C LYS A 297 -8.40 13.86 21.24
N ALA A 298 -9.51 13.43 20.66
CA ALA A 298 -10.08 14.05 19.47
C ALA A 298 -10.34 15.53 19.76
N ASP A 299 -10.05 16.39 18.78
CA ASP A 299 -10.60 17.75 18.80
C ASP A 299 -12.09 17.73 18.45
N GLY A 300 -12.73 18.90 18.51
CA GLY A 300 -14.16 19.03 18.21
C GLY A 300 -14.53 18.80 16.75
N GLU A 301 -13.56 18.74 15.84
CA GLU A 301 -13.80 18.64 14.40
C GLU A 301 -13.37 17.28 13.79
N TYR A 302 -12.64 16.46 14.52
CA TYR A 302 -12.11 15.16 14.11
C TYR A 302 -13.18 14.22 13.54
N HIS A 303 -14.35 14.17 14.19
CA HIS A 303 -15.45 13.31 13.78
C HIS A 303 -16.07 13.74 12.43
N PHE A 304 -15.83 14.97 11.97
CA PHE A 304 -16.22 15.35 10.61
C PHE A 304 -15.38 14.62 9.55
N CYS A 305 -14.11 14.32 9.87
CA CYS A 305 -13.22 13.63 8.95
C CYS A 305 -13.53 12.12 8.84
N TYR A 306 -13.89 11.51 9.96
CA TYR A 306 -14.00 10.05 10.09
C TYR A 306 -15.31 9.63 10.78
N PRO A 307 -16.47 9.93 10.17
CA PRO A 307 -17.76 9.53 10.74
C PRO A 307 -17.92 8.00 10.68
N ASP A 308 -18.41 7.40 11.76
CA ASP A 308 -18.51 5.94 11.90
C ASP A 308 -19.30 5.30 10.74
N ALA A 309 -20.42 5.92 10.34
CA ALA A 309 -21.24 5.43 9.23
C ALA A 309 -20.49 5.35 7.88
N LEU A 310 -19.50 6.22 7.63
CA LEU A 310 -18.66 6.09 6.43
C LEU A 310 -17.62 4.99 6.59
N LEU A 311 -17.00 4.86 7.77
CA LEU A 311 -16.02 3.80 8.04
C LEU A 311 -16.66 2.41 7.95
N GLU A 312 -17.82 2.21 8.59
CA GLU A 312 -18.62 0.99 8.50
C GLU A 312 -18.97 0.67 7.05
N ARG A 313 -19.49 1.65 6.30
CA ARG A 313 -19.87 1.45 4.90
C ARG A 313 -18.67 1.11 4.02
N PHE A 314 -17.52 1.72 4.28
CA PHE A 314 -16.30 1.44 3.53
C PHE A 314 -15.76 0.04 3.88
N CYS A 315 -15.72 -0.33 5.15
CA CYS A 315 -15.36 -1.66 5.64
C CYS A 315 -16.22 -2.75 4.97
N GLU A 316 -17.55 -2.60 4.98
CA GLU A 316 -18.47 -3.52 4.30
C GLU A 316 -18.13 -3.70 2.81
N LEU A 317 -17.86 -2.59 2.13
CA LEU A 317 -17.56 -2.59 0.71
C LEU A 317 -16.23 -3.31 0.43
N VAL A 318 -15.19 -3.02 1.21
CA VAL A 318 -13.87 -3.64 1.02
C VAL A 318 -13.89 -5.12 1.38
N THR A 319 -14.56 -5.52 2.47
CA THR A 319 -14.77 -6.93 2.82
C THR A 319 -15.51 -7.68 1.72
N LYS A 320 -16.54 -7.06 1.12
CA LYS A 320 -17.24 -7.64 -0.04
C LYS A 320 -16.31 -7.80 -1.24
N VAL A 321 -15.50 -6.79 -1.54
CA VAL A 321 -14.52 -6.83 -2.62
C VAL A 321 -13.49 -7.93 -2.39
N CYS A 322 -13.01 -8.13 -1.17
CA CYS A 322 -12.07 -9.21 -0.87
C CYS A 322 -12.67 -10.59 -1.20
N ARG A 323 -13.94 -10.80 -0.85
CA ARG A 323 -14.69 -12.02 -1.23
C ARG A 323 -14.90 -12.14 -2.74
N GLU A 324 -15.19 -11.05 -3.44
CA GLU A 324 -15.34 -11.04 -4.92
C GLU A 324 -14.03 -11.34 -5.66
N LEU A 325 -12.89 -11.14 -5.00
CA LEU A 325 -11.56 -11.50 -5.52
C LEU A 325 -11.14 -12.92 -5.13
N ASP A 326 -12.04 -13.69 -4.51
CA ASP A 326 -11.79 -15.05 -3.99
C ASP A 326 -10.60 -15.11 -3.01
N LEU A 327 -10.29 -14.01 -2.31
CA LEU A 327 -9.28 -14.02 -1.27
C LEU A 327 -9.73 -14.89 -0.09
N ILE A 328 -8.81 -15.69 0.45
CA ILE A 328 -9.12 -16.54 1.61
C ILE A 328 -9.03 -15.71 2.89
N PRO A 329 -10.14 -15.48 3.60
CA PRO A 329 -10.10 -14.78 4.89
C PRO A 329 -9.34 -15.57 5.93
N PHE A 330 -8.79 -14.89 6.93
CA PHE A 330 -8.00 -15.52 7.99
C PHE A 330 -8.69 -16.72 8.67
N PHE A 331 -10.02 -16.69 8.83
CA PHE A 331 -10.76 -17.78 9.47
C PHE A 331 -10.77 -19.07 8.65
N ASP A 332 -10.74 -18.96 7.33
CA ASP A 332 -10.71 -20.09 6.38
C ASP A 332 -9.28 -20.56 6.08
N GLN A 333 -8.26 -19.88 6.63
CA GLN A 333 -6.87 -20.28 6.44
C GLN A 333 -6.61 -21.67 7.05
N PRO A 334 -6.00 -22.61 6.30
CA PRO A 334 -5.63 -23.93 6.80
C PRO A 334 -4.78 -23.85 8.06
N THR A 335 -4.95 -24.82 8.96
CA THR A 335 -4.19 -24.93 10.22
C THR A 335 -2.82 -25.62 10.04
N ASP A 336 -2.32 -25.70 8.81
CA ASP A 336 -1.02 -26.29 8.49
C ASP A 336 0.13 -25.45 9.07
N GLU A 337 1.24 -26.11 9.46
CA GLU A 337 2.38 -25.44 10.10
C GLU A 337 3.16 -24.50 9.16
N HIS A 338 2.98 -24.61 7.85
CA HIS A 338 3.58 -23.76 6.83
C HIS A 338 2.61 -22.67 6.32
N ASN A 339 1.38 -22.58 6.85
CA ASN A 339 0.47 -21.49 6.52
C ASN A 339 0.99 -20.17 7.12
N LEU A 340 1.44 -19.26 6.25
CA LEU A 340 2.06 -18.00 6.63
C LEU A 340 1.11 -17.03 7.32
N PRO A 341 -0.16 -16.84 6.88
CA PRO A 341 -1.14 -16.08 7.67
C PRO A 341 -1.26 -16.57 9.12
N ARG A 342 -1.33 -17.88 9.35
CA ARG A 342 -1.36 -18.47 10.70
C ARG A 342 -0.04 -18.27 11.45
N LEU A 343 1.11 -18.43 10.80
CA LEU A 343 2.41 -18.19 11.42
C LEU A 343 2.54 -16.75 11.94
N ILE A 344 2.06 -15.78 11.16
CA ILE A 344 2.04 -14.36 11.53
C ILE A 344 1.15 -14.12 12.76
N GLN A 345 -0.05 -14.71 12.80
CA GLN A 345 -0.90 -14.62 14.01
C GLN A 345 -0.26 -15.32 15.22
N GLN A 346 0.30 -16.52 15.03
CA GLN A 346 0.98 -17.26 16.10
C GLN A 346 2.16 -16.48 16.69
N ALA A 347 2.86 -15.69 15.88
CA ALA A 347 3.93 -14.83 16.37
C ALA A 347 3.41 -13.82 17.40
N TRP A 348 2.26 -13.18 17.13
CA TRP A 348 1.62 -12.28 18.09
C TRP A 348 1.10 -13.01 19.33
N ASP A 349 0.48 -14.16 19.15
CA ASP A 349 0.00 -14.98 20.26
C ASP A 349 1.15 -15.36 21.21
N GLN A 350 2.28 -15.79 20.64
CA GLN A 350 3.46 -16.17 21.41
C GLN A 350 4.13 -14.95 22.07
N PHE A 351 4.17 -13.81 21.38
CA PHE A 351 4.70 -12.56 21.94
C PHE A 351 3.88 -12.12 23.16
N HIS A 352 2.55 -12.19 23.09
CA HIS A 352 1.68 -11.84 24.21
C HIS A 352 1.73 -12.85 25.36
N ALA A 353 1.76 -14.15 25.05
CA ALA A 353 1.78 -15.19 26.06
C ALA A 353 3.12 -15.24 26.80
N ASN A 354 4.25 -15.13 26.08
CA ASN A 354 5.58 -15.35 26.62
C ASN A 354 6.64 -14.39 26.05
N PRO A 355 6.53 -13.05 26.27
CA PRO A 355 7.39 -12.05 25.64
C PRO A 355 8.88 -12.27 25.94
N ALA A 356 9.23 -12.76 27.14
CA ALA A 356 10.61 -13.03 27.54
C ALA A 356 11.29 -14.14 26.72
N THR A 357 10.51 -15.07 26.16
CA THR A 357 11.02 -16.20 25.37
C THR A 357 10.73 -16.07 23.87
N TYR A 358 10.00 -15.02 23.48
CA TYR A 358 9.56 -14.80 22.10
C TYR A 358 10.73 -14.80 21.11
N ALA A 359 11.80 -14.06 21.40
CA ALA A 359 12.94 -13.95 20.49
C ALA A 359 13.58 -15.31 20.17
N HIS A 360 13.65 -16.23 21.15
CA HIS A 360 14.17 -17.59 20.93
C HIS A 360 13.22 -18.43 20.06
N TRP A 361 11.92 -18.32 20.31
CA TRP A 361 10.89 -18.97 19.50
C TRP A 361 10.91 -18.45 18.04
N GLU A 362 10.97 -17.13 17.86
CA GLU A 362 11.00 -16.46 16.56
C GLU A 362 12.22 -16.91 15.75
N THR A 363 13.40 -16.92 16.37
CA THR A 363 14.64 -17.40 15.72
C THR A 363 14.48 -18.81 15.16
N THR A 364 13.84 -19.70 15.93
CA THR A 364 13.62 -21.09 15.52
C THR A 364 12.63 -21.17 14.36
N LYS A 365 11.53 -20.41 14.41
CA LYS A 365 10.50 -20.39 13.36
C LYS A 365 11.00 -19.76 12.07
N VAL A 366 11.73 -18.65 12.16
CA VAL A 366 12.38 -18.01 11.01
C VAL A 366 13.39 -18.95 10.37
N ALA A 367 14.22 -19.66 11.15
CA ALA A 367 15.16 -20.63 10.59
C ALA A 367 14.44 -21.76 9.82
N SER A 368 13.34 -22.28 10.37
CA SER A 368 12.50 -23.27 9.71
C SER A 368 11.89 -22.73 8.41
N LEU A 369 11.38 -21.50 8.43
CA LEU A 369 10.82 -20.83 7.26
C LEU A 369 11.88 -20.61 6.17
N LYS A 370 13.08 -20.14 6.53
CA LYS A 370 14.19 -19.98 5.59
C LYS A 370 14.58 -21.31 4.94
N SER A 371 14.58 -22.40 5.71
CA SER A 371 14.83 -23.74 5.17
C SER A 371 13.76 -24.15 4.16
N LEU A 372 12.48 -23.94 4.48
CA LEU A 372 11.35 -24.23 3.58
C LEU A 372 11.49 -23.47 2.25
N LEU A 373 11.73 -22.16 2.33
CA LEU A 373 11.85 -21.27 1.17
C LEU A 373 13.12 -21.50 0.34
N SER A 374 14.12 -22.19 0.89
CA SER A 374 15.33 -22.54 0.14
C SER A 374 15.17 -23.83 -0.67
N THR A 375 14.22 -24.70 -0.29
CA THR A 375 14.00 -26.02 -0.90
C THR A 375 12.90 -26.07 -1.96
N GLY A 376 12.02 -25.06 -1.99
CA GLY A 376 11.03 -24.83 -3.05
C GLY A 376 11.55 -23.85 -4.06
#